data_AF-A0A2D6AJF1-F1
#
_entry.id   AF-A0A2D6AJF1-F1
#
_cell.length_a   1.000
_cell.length_b   1.000
_cell.length_c   1.000
_cell.angle_alpha   90.00
_cell.angle_beta   90.00
_cell.angle_gamma   90.00
#
_symmetry.space_group_name_H-M   'P 1'
#
loop_
_entity.id
_entity.type
_entity.pdbx_description
1 polymer ?
#
loop_
_entity_poly.entity_id
_entity_poly.type
_entity_poly.pdbx_seq_one_letter_code
_entity_poly.pdbx_strand_id
1 'polypeptide(L)'
;MVCNFSYKHYEECLVLAKSRGYDFFRFCDYEMSKKSSKFVFLRHDVDHSLDLAMKMAEIENRIGVRATYFVRLHSKKYNILSLESTQKLNLLKEMGHEIGFHYEPSYASAANKEVDKSFSIDLATLENCIDEKIVSVSPHEPTREGTFVIDERLMNKNGLTYQAYSDIFVRDLKYISDSSCHWREGCMHGFIVNDVPKLCILTHPFWWYHKTSLENY
;
A
#
# COMPACT_ATOMS: atom_id res chain seq x y z
N MET A 1 -22.10 2.82 13.33
CA MET A 1 -20.62 2.85 13.29
C MET A 1 -20.19 4.30 13.31
N VAL A 2 -19.19 4.69 14.11
CA VAL A 2 -18.63 6.05 14.09
C VAL A 2 -17.33 6.01 13.31
N CYS A 3 -17.21 6.85 12.26
CA CYS A 3 -16.02 6.90 11.43
C CYS A 3 -14.86 7.61 12.14
N ASN A 4 -13.72 6.93 12.28
CA ASN A 4 -12.47 7.46 12.86
C ASN A 4 -11.27 6.63 12.38
N PHE A 5 -10.08 6.88 12.91
CA PHE A 5 -8.85 6.15 12.56
C PHE A 5 -8.48 5.06 13.58
N SER A 6 -9.45 4.48 14.28
CA SER A 6 -9.16 3.36 15.17
C SER A 6 -9.02 2.05 14.40
N TYR A 7 -8.17 1.15 14.86
CA TYR A 7 -8.09 -0.22 14.35
C TYR A 7 -9.44 -0.95 14.46
N LYS A 8 -10.25 -0.63 15.47
CA LYS A 8 -11.62 -1.14 15.59
C LYS A 8 -12.48 -0.72 14.41
N HIS A 9 -12.45 0.56 14.04
CA HIS A 9 -13.21 1.04 12.89
C HIS A 9 -12.69 0.46 11.57
N TYR A 10 -11.37 0.27 11.46
CA TYR A 10 -10.75 -0.42 10.32
C TYR A 10 -11.31 -1.84 10.16
N GLU A 11 -11.23 -2.64 11.22
CA GLU A 11 -11.75 -4.02 11.28
C GLU A 11 -13.25 -4.06 10.96
N GLU A 12 -14.04 -3.17 11.55
CA GLU A 12 -15.47 -3.04 11.27
C GLU A 12 -15.77 -2.77 9.78
N CYS A 13 -14.96 -1.94 9.11
CA CYS A 13 -15.10 -1.68 7.67
C CYS A 13 -14.76 -2.90 6.82
N LEU A 14 -13.67 -3.61 7.13
CA LEU A 14 -13.26 -4.80 6.38
C LEU A 14 -14.28 -5.95 6.54
N VAL A 15 -14.76 -6.18 7.77
CA VAL A 15 -15.83 -7.16 8.04
C VAL A 15 -17.10 -6.79 7.29
N LEU A 16 -17.48 -5.51 7.30
CA LEU A 16 -18.64 -5.04 6.54
C LEU A 16 -18.46 -5.31 5.05
N ALA A 17 -17.32 -4.97 4.45
CA ALA A 17 -17.04 -5.23 3.04
C ALA A 17 -17.15 -6.73 2.70
N LYS A 18 -16.54 -7.61 3.51
CA LYS A 18 -16.67 -9.06 3.33
C LYS A 18 -18.12 -9.53 3.38
N SER A 19 -18.90 -9.05 4.37
CA SER A 19 -20.33 -9.41 4.49
C SER A 19 -21.18 -8.92 3.30
N ARG A 20 -20.74 -7.87 2.59
CA ARG A 20 -21.39 -7.33 1.39
C ARG A 20 -20.86 -7.92 0.09
N GLY A 21 -20.05 -8.98 0.18
CA GLY A 21 -19.56 -9.75 -0.96
C GLY A 21 -18.41 -9.10 -1.72
N TYR A 22 -17.59 -8.26 -1.07
CA TYR A 22 -16.37 -7.76 -1.70
C TYR A 22 -15.26 -8.80 -1.63
N ASP A 23 -14.65 -9.06 -2.78
CA ASP A 23 -13.35 -9.72 -2.86
C ASP A 23 -12.23 -8.73 -2.56
N PHE A 24 -11.13 -9.21 -1.98
CA PHE A 24 -9.94 -8.41 -1.72
C PHE A 24 -8.77 -8.92 -2.55
N PHE A 25 -8.19 -8.03 -3.34
CA PHE A 25 -7.10 -8.32 -4.25
C PHE A 25 -5.89 -7.47 -3.92
N ARG A 26 -4.72 -8.09 -4.08
CA ARG A 26 -3.44 -7.39 -4.16
C ARG A 26 -3.28 -6.84 -5.56
N PHE A 27 -2.41 -5.87 -5.75
CA PHE A 27 -2.14 -5.31 -7.09
C PHE A 27 -1.68 -6.40 -8.05
N CYS A 28 -0.85 -7.35 -7.59
CA CYS A 28 -0.44 -8.51 -8.39
C CYS A 28 -1.57 -9.45 -8.83
N ASP A 29 -2.75 -9.37 -8.20
CA ASP A 29 -3.93 -10.17 -8.54
C ASP A 29 -4.85 -9.47 -9.56
N TYR A 30 -4.41 -8.38 -10.23
CA TYR A 30 -5.26 -7.57 -11.11
C TYR A 30 -6.00 -8.38 -12.20
N GLU A 31 -5.32 -9.30 -12.87
CA GLU A 31 -5.97 -10.12 -13.90
C GLU A 31 -7.07 -11.03 -13.32
N MET A 32 -6.93 -11.46 -12.07
CA MET A 32 -7.96 -12.23 -11.38
C MET A 32 -9.17 -11.37 -11.00
N SER A 33 -8.95 -10.11 -10.64
CA SER A 33 -10.02 -9.20 -10.21
C SER A 33 -11.02 -8.91 -11.32
N LYS A 34 -10.61 -8.99 -12.60
CA LYS A 34 -11.50 -8.83 -13.77
C LYS A 34 -12.68 -9.80 -13.80
N LYS A 35 -12.58 -10.94 -13.09
CA LYS A 35 -13.65 -11.94 -12.97
C LYS A 35 -14.65 -11.61 -11.85
N SER A 36 -14.31 -10.69 -10.95
CA SER A 36 -15.18 -10.26 -9.86
C SER A 36 -15.93 -8.99 -10.24
N SER A 37 -17.22 -8.97 -9.97
CA SER A 37 -18.05 -7.78 -10.16
C SER A 37 -17.93 -6.78 -9.01
N LYS A 38 -17.36 -7.21 -7.86
CA LYS A 38 -17.34 -6.42 -6.63
C LYS A 38 -16.08 -6.70 -5.80
N PHE A 39 -15.18 -5.73 -5.73
CA PHE A 39 -13.89 -5.94 -5.10
C PHE A 39 -13.21 -4.66 -4.58
N VAL A 40 -12.20 -4.88 -3.74
CA VAL A 40 -11.32 -3.86 -3.18
C VAL A 40 -9.87 -4.22 -3.50
N PHE A 41 -9.14 -3.28 -4.10
CA PHE A 41 -7.68 -3.23 -3.96
C PHE A 41 -7.34 -2.42 -2.73
N LEU A 42 -6.88 -3.11 -1.70
CA LEU A 42 -6.48 -2.49 -0.43
C LEU A 42 -4.97 -2.30 -0.44
N ARG A 43 -4.51 -1.06 -0.28
CA ARG A 43 -3.09 -0.73 -0.25
C ARG A 43 -2.70 0.10 0.96
N HIS A 44 -1.47 -0.12 1.41
CA HIS A 44 -0.86 0.56 2.54
C HIS A 44 0.46 1.19 2.12
N ASP A 45 0.59 2.51 2.24
CA ASP A 45 1.87 3.19 2.06
C ASP A 45 2.59 3.22 3.43
N VAL A 46 3.64 2.41 3.59
CA VAL A 46 4.34 2.20 4.86
C VAL A 46 5.40 3.28 5.06
N ASP A 47 4.99 4.46 5.51
CA ASP A 47 5.88 5.61 5.63
C ASP A 47 6.83 5.55 6.84
N HIS A 48 6.27 5.22 7.99
CA HIS A 48 6.90 5.50 9.27
C HIS A 48 7.24 4.28 10.11
N SER A 49 6.49 3.18 10.02
CA SER A 49 6.68 2.05 10.92
C SER A 49 6.15 0.76 10.32
N LEU A 50 7.02 -0.25 10.27
CA LEU A 50 6.62 -1.62 9.97
C LEU A 50 5.78 -2.23 11.10
N ASP A 51 5.95 -1.84 12.35
CA ASP A 51 5.10 -2.31 13.46
C ASP A 51 3.65 -1.88 13.30
N LEU A 52 3.42 -0.63 12.91
CA LEU A 52 2.07 -0.14 12.66
C LEU A 52 1.45 -0.82 11.44
N ALA A 53 2.25 -1.12 10.41
CA ALA A 53 1.81 -1.95 9.28
C ALA A 53 1.42 -3.36 9.72
N MET A 54 2.22 -4.01 10.57
CA MET A 54 1.93 -5.35 11.11
C MET A 54 0.60 -5.39 11.88
N LYS A 55 0.28 -4.36 12.67
CA LYS A 55 -1.01 -4.28 13.37
C LYS A 55 -2.21 -4.32 12.41
N MET A 56 -2.09 -3.71 11.22
CA MET A 56 -3.12 -3.77 10.19
C MET A 56 -3.16 -5.14 9.51
N ALA A 57 -2.00 -5.68 9.17
CA ALA A 57 -1.87 -7.00 8.54
C ALA A 57 -2.45 -8.12 9.40
N GLU A 58 -2.24 -8.08 10.72
CA GLU A 58 -2.82 -9.05 11.65
C GLU A 58 -4.35 -9.02 11.66
N ILE A 59 -4.95 -7.84 11.55
CA ILE A 59 -6.41 -7.67 11.43
C ILE A 59 -6.88 -8.24 10.09
N GLU A 60 -6.22 -7.88 9.00
CA GLU A 60 -6.55 -8.34 7.65
C GLU A 60 -6.48 -9.87 7.54
N ASN A 61 -5.39 -10.47 8.02
CA ASN A 61 -5.19 -11.90 8.01
C ASN A 61 -6.29 -12.64 8.79
N ARG A 62 -6.66 -12.14 9.99
CA ARG A 62 -7.75 -12.71 10.78
C ARG A 62 -9.12 -12.68 10.06
N ILE A 63 -9.35 -11.67 9.23
CA ILE A 63 -10.60 -11.51 8.44
C ILE A 63 -10.53 -12.26 7.09
N GLY A 64 -9.35 -12.73 6.70
CA GLY A 64 -9.13 -13.35 5.38
C GLY A 64 -9.14 -12.31 4.25
N VAL A 65 -8.52 -11.15 4.50
CA VAL A 65 -8.30 -10.05 3.55
C VAL A 65 -6.84 -10.07 3.10
N ARG A 66 -6.60 -9.74 1.83
CA ARG A 66 -5.26 -9.56 1.27
C ARG A 66 -5.10 -8.12 0.79
N ALA A 67 -3.94 -7.54 1.04
CA ALA A 67 -3.59 -6.16 0.71
C ALA A 67 -2.17 -6.08 0.13
N THR A 68 -1.84 -4.93 -0.45
CA THR A 68 -0.49 -4.60 -0.93
C THR A 68 0.15 -3.56 -0.02
N TYR A 69 1.30 -3.89 0.58
CA TYR A 69 2.08 -3.01 1.42
C TYR A 69 3.24 -2.42 0.61
N PHE A 70 3.14 -1.13 0.28
CA PHE A 70 4.21 -0.39 -0.39
C PHE A 70 5.24 0.06 0.65
N VAL A 71 6.43 -0.53 0.60
CA VAL A 71 7.49 -0.34 1.59
C VAL A 71 8.58 0.59 1.07
N ARG A 72 9.01 1.53 1.91
CA ARG A 72 10.04 2.53 1.57
C ARG A 72 11.41 2.02 1.94
N LEU A 73 12.30 1.97 0.95
CA LEU A 73 13.71 1.66 1.17
C LEU A 73 14.40 2.80 1.93
N HIS A 74 14.16 4.05 1.54
CA HIS A 74 14.82 5.25 2.09
C HIS A 74 14.04 5.89 3.25
N SER A 75 13.27 5.10 4.01
CA SER A 75 12.56 5.63 5.18
C SER A 75 13.55 6.17 6.21
N LYS A 76 13.24 7.34 6.78
CA LYS A 76 14.00 7.90 7.91
C LYS A 76 13.65 7.25 9.25
N LYS A 77 12.64 6.38 9.28
CA LYS A 77 12.02 5.89 10.53
C LYS A 77 12.24 4.40 10.78
N TYR A 78 12.56 3.63 9.74
CA TYR A 78 12.94 2.22 9.89
C TYR A 78 14.05 1.87 8.90
N ASN A 79 14.88 0.91 9.28
CA ASN A 79 15.93 0.37 8.43
C ASN A 79 15.44 -0.94 7.81
N ILE A 80 15.23 -0.96 6.50
CA ILE A 80 14.77 -2.14 5.78
C ILE A 80 15.73 -3.34 5.86
N LEU A 81 17.03 -3.09 6.03
CA LEU A 81 18.07 -4.12 6.10
C LEU A 81 18.30 -4.64 7.53
N SER A 82 17.50 -4.22 8.51
CA SER A 82 17.55 -4.82 9.84
C SER A 82 16.87 -6.19 9.85
N LEU A 83 17.38 -7.11 10.69
CA LEU A 83 16.77 -8.43 10.87
C LEU A 83 15.28 -8.34 11.23
N GLU A 84 14.93 -7.38 12.09
CA GLU A 84 13.56 -7.12 12.52
C GLU A 84 12.65 -6.72 11.34
N SER A 85 13.11 -5.82 10.46
CA SER A 85 12.37 -5.43 9.27
C SER A 85 12.19 -6.62 8.33
N THR A 86 13.26 -7.38 8.07
CA THR A 86 13.20 -8.60 7.24
C THR A 86 12.19 -9.61 7.79
N GLN A 87 12.17 -9.85 9.10
CA GLN A 87 11.20 -10.73 9.75
C GLN A 87 9.77 -10.24 9.55
N LYS A 88 9.50 -8.94 9.74
CA LYS A 88 8.16 -8.36 9.53
C LYS A 88 7.71 -8.47 8.07
N LEU A 89 8.58 -8.21 7.11
CA LEU A 89 8.26 -8.34 5.69
C LEU A 89 7.95 -9.79 5.30
N ASN A 90 8.69 -10.75 5.85
CA ASN A 90 8.40 -12.17 5.65
C ASN A 90 7.05 -12.57 6.28
N LEU A 91 6.73 -12.06 7.47
CA LEU A 91 5.42 -12.29 8.09
C LEU A 91 4.27 -11.72 7.25
N LEU A 92 4.42 -10.51 6.68
CA LEU A 92 3.43 -9.96 5.74
C LEU A 92 3.17 -10.90 4.56
N LYS A 93 4.25 -11.45 3.97
CA LYS A 93 4.15 -12.44 2.88
C LYS A 93 3.49 -13.74 3.33
N GLU A 94 3.84 -14.26 4.49
CA GLU A 94 3.24 -15.47 5.08
C GLU A 94 1.73 -15.30 5.34
N MET A 95 1.28 -14.09 5.69
CA MET A 95 -0.14 -13.71 5.77
C MET A 95 -0.81 -13.56 4.39
N GLY A 96 -0.07 -13.75 3.30
CA GLY A 96 -0.56 -13.72 1.94
C GLY A 96 -0.67 -12.32 1.34
N HIS A 97 -0.09 -11.29 1.97
CA HIS A 97 -0.02 -9.93 1.43
C HIS A 97 1.04 -9.80 0.34
N GLU A 98 0.94 -8.74 -0.47
CA GLU A 98 1.97 -8.37 -1.44
C GLU A 98 2.89 -7.30 -0.84
N ILE A 99 4.19 -7.40 -1.10
CA ILE A 99 5.14 -6.32 -0.86
C ILE A 99 5.37 -5.56 -2.17
N GLY A 100 5.05 -4.27 -2.17
CA GLY A 100 5.34 -3.35 -3.26
C GLY A 100 6.48 -2.38 -2.92
N PHE A 101 7.12 -1.78 -3.92
CA PHE A 101 8.18 -0.80 -3.69
C PHE A 101 7.62 0.63 -3.65
N HIS A 102 7.74 1.27 -2.48
CA HIS A 102 7.41 2.68 -2.30
C HIS A 102 8.65 3.55 -2.52
N TYR A 103 8.86 3.96 -3.77
CA TYR A 103 10.10 4.63 -4.16
C TYR A 103 10.04 6.14 -3.96
N GLU A 104 11.21 6.77 -3.85
CA GLU A 104 11.36 8.22 -3.74
C GLU A 104 11.65 8.82 -5.14
N PRO A 105 10.70 9.53 -5.77
CA PRO A 105 10.88 10.05 -7.13
C PRO A 105 12.11 10.96 -7.29
N SER A 106 12.40 11.78 -6.28
CA SER A 106 13.46 12.80 -6.34
C SER A 106 14.81 12.36 -5.75
N TYR A 107 14.90 11.19 -5.12
CA TYR A 107 16.11 10.78 -4.36
C TYR A 107 17.37 10.77 -5.22
N ALA A 108 17.32 10.13 -6.40
CA ALA A 108 18.48 9.99 -7.25
C ALA A 108 19.00 11.36 -7.72
N SER A 109 18.11 12.24 -8.19
CA SER A 109 18.46 13.59 -8.62
C SER A 109 19.04 14.42 -7.47
N ALA A 110 18.42 14.38 -6.28
CA ALA A 110 18.92 15.08 -5.09
C ALA A 110 20.28 14.56 -4.63
N ALA A 111 20.57 13.28 -4.86
CA ALA A 111 21.85 12.64 -4.54
C ALA A 111 22.90 12.75 -5.67
N ASN A 112 22.63 13.50 -6.76
CA ASN A 112 23.47 13.56 -7.96
C ASN A 112 23.80 12.18 -8.55
N LYS A 113 22.82 11.27 -8.55
CA LYS A 113 22.90 9.92 -9.13
C LYS A 113 22.10 9.85 -10.43
N GLU A 114 22.47 8.89 -11.27
CA GLU A 114 21.68 8.53 -12.46
C GLU A 114 20.38 7.85 -12.01
N VAL A 115 19.23 8.34 -12.50
CA VAL A 115 17.89 8.00 -12.00
C VAL A 115 17.55 6.54 -12.26
N ASP A 116 17.70 6.06 -13.50
CA ASP A 116 17.31 4.71 -13.90
C ASP A 116 18.13 3.67 -13.12
N LYS A 117 19.44 3.90 -13.00
CA LYS A 117 20.36 3.03 -12.27
C LYS A 117 20.09 3.06 -10.76
N SER A 118 19.88 4.23 -10.16
CA SER A 118 19.58 4.32 -8.73
C SER A 118 18.28 3.59 -8.39
N PHE A 119 17.23 3.81 -9.19
CA PHE A 119 15.96 3.11 -9.03
C PHE A 119 16.13 1.58 -9.11
N SER A 120 16.86 1.10 -10.12
CA SER A 120 17.08 -0.34 -10.33
C SER A 120 17.87 -0.97 -9.16
N ILE A 121 18.84 -0.25 -8.59
CA ILE A 121 19.61 -0.70 -7.41
C ILE A 121 18.73 -0.73 -6.17
N ASP A 122 17.92 0.29 -5.95
CA ASP A 122 17.03 0.38 -4.79
C ASP A 122 15.97 -0.73 -4.81
N LEU A 123 15.36 -0.97 -5.97
CA LEU A 123 14.44 -2.08 -6.18
C LEU A 123 15.12 -3.43 -5.90
N ALA A 124 16.27 -3.68 -6.53
CA ALA A 124 17.02 -4.93 -6.33
C ALA A 124 17.43 -5.12 -4.86
N THR A 125 17.72 -4.04 -4.14
CA THR A 125 18.05 -4.11 -2.70
C THR A 125 16.84 -4.59 -1.91
N LEU A 126 15.65 -4.06 -2.19
CA LEU A 126 14.43 -4.50 -1.52
C LEU A 126 14.06 -5.95 -1.87
N GLU A 127 14.15 -6.33 -3.16
CA GLU A 127 13.90 -7.70 -3.62
C GLU A 127 14.82 -8.72 -2.93
N ASN A 128 16.12 -8.43 -2.85
CA ASN A 128 17.08 -9.29 -2.16
C ASN A 128 16.81 -9.38 -0.65
N CYS A 129 16.27 -8.33 -0.03
CA CYS A 129 15.92 -8.35 1.39
C CYS A 129 14.76 -9.29 1.70
N ILE A 130 13.81 -9.43 0.77
CA ILE A 130 12.61 -10.26 0.95
C ILE A 130 12.66 -11.60 0.22
N ASP A 131 13.74 -11.86 -0.52
CA ASP A 131 13.92 -13.02 -1.40
C ASP A 131 12.72 -13.24 -2.33
N GLU A 132 12.24 -12.16 -2.95
CA GLU A 132 11.08 -12.18 -3.84
C GLU A 132 11.12 -11.04 -4.86
N LYS A 133 10.56 -11.32 -6.04
CA LYS A 133 10.39 -10.31 -7.09
C LYS A 133 9.25 -9.37 -6.77
N ILE A 134 9.51 -8.07 -6.91
CA ILE A 134 8.50 -7.04 -6.73
C ILE A 134 7.96 -6.67 -8.10
N VAL A 135 6.63 -6.68 -8.24
CA VAL A 135 5.94 -6.34 -9.49
C VAL A 135 5.12 -5.06 -9.41
N SER A 136 4.94 -4.52 -8.20
CA SER A 136 4.11 -3.35 -7.92
C SER A 136 4.91 -2.21 -7.31
N VAL A 137 4.66 -0.98 -7.77
CA VAL A 137 5.33 0.23 -7.28
C VAL A 137 4.37 1.36 -6.98
N SER A 138 4.78 2.26 -6.07
CA SER A 138 4.07 3.50 -5.75
C SER A 138 5.10 4.60 -5.44
N PRO A 139 5.04 5.80 -6.06
CA PRO A 139 5.86 6.94 -5.65
C PRO A 139 5.43 7.46 -4.27
N HIS A 140 6.40 7.79 -3.42
CA HIS A 140 6.19 8.52 -2.18
C HIS A 140 5.95 10.02 -2.46
N GLU A 141 4.91 10.58 -1.85
CA GLU A 141 4.48 11.98 -1.94
C GLU A 141 4.54 12.63 -3.37
N PRO A 142 4.00 11.99 -4.42
CA PRO A 142 4.19 12.45 -5.80
C PRO A 142 3.63 13.87 -6.05
N THR A 143 2.57 14.26 -5.34
CA THR A 143 1.97 15.60 -5.43
C THR A 143 2.84 16.71 -4.86
N ARG A 144 3.69 16.40 -3.87
CA ARG A 144 4.60 17.39 -3.28
C ARG A 144 5.91 17.46 -4.04
N GLU A 145 6.37 16.33 -4.58
CA GLU A 145 7.64 16.27 -5.32
C GLU A 145 7.52 16.72 -6.78
N GLY A 146 6.29 16.87 -7.32
CA GLY A 146 6.05 17.35 -8.68
C GLY A 146 6.56 16.40 -9.79
N THR A 147 7.11 15.25 -9.41
CA THR A 147 7.61 14.21 -10.31
C THR A 147 6.71 13.00 -10.18
N PHE A 148 5.82 12.85 -11.16
CA PHE A 148 4.85 11.77 -11.17
C PHE A 148 5.39 10.65 -12.05
N VAL A 149 5.66 9.52 -11.40
CA VAL A 149 5.67 8.20 -12.04
C VAL A 149 6.93 7.91 -12.86
N ILE A 150 7.55 6.76 -12.58
CA ILE A 150 8.55 6.17 -13.49
C ILE A 150 7.87 5.79 -14.81
N ASP A 151 8.54 5.98 -15.94
CA ASP A 151 7.97 5.64 -17.23
C ASP A 151 7.87 4.12 -17.47
N GLU A 152 7.11 3.74 -18.50
CA GLU A 152 6.90 2.34 -18.88
C GLU A 152 8.21 1.64 -19.27
N ARG A 153 9.17 2.38 -19.84
CA ARG A 153 10.50 1.85 -20.19
C ARG A 153 11.24 1.40 -18.94
N LEU A 154 11.26 2.22 -17.89
CA LEU A 154 11.93 1.89 -16.62
C LEU A 154 11.19 0.78 -15.87
N MET A 155 9.86 0.76 -15.92
CA MET A 155 9.05 -0.35 -15.38
C MET A 155 9.40 -1.69 -16.05
N ASN A 156 9.31 -1.75 -17.38
CA ASN A 156 9.56 -2.95 -18.17
C ASN A 156 10.99 -3.47 -17.99
N LYS A 157 11.98 -2.56 -17.96
CA LYS A 157 13.38 -2.89 -17.69
C LYS A 157 13.58 -3.62 -16.36
N ASN A 158 12.75 -3.31 -15.37
CA ASN A 158 12.84 -3.84 -14.01
C ASN A 158 11.82 -4.94 -13.71
N GLY A 159 11.03 -5.39 -14.69
CA GLY A 159 10.00 -6.43 -14.49
C GLY A 159 8.79 -5.95 -13.67
N LEU A 160 8.59 -4.64 -13.56
CA LEU A 160 7.44 -4.05 -12.88
C LEU A 160 6.22 -4.05 -13.79
N THR A 161 5.06 -4.39 -13.24
CA THR A 161 3.79 -4.47 -13.97
C THR A 161 2.78 -3.44 -13.49
N TYR A 162 2.71 -3.19 -12.17
CA TYR A 162 1.63 -2.39 -11.58
C TYR A 162 2.16 -1.10 -10.97
N GLN A 163 1.72 0.03 -11.50
CA GLN A 163 1.96 1.34 -10.91
C GLN A 163 0.70 1.81 -10.18
N ALA A 164 0.84 2.13 -8.89
CA ALA A 164 -0.30 2.39 -8.01
C ALA A 164 -1.14 3.63 -8.37
N TYR A 165 -0.57 4.53 -9.18
CA TYR A 165 -1.24 5.71 -9.74
C TYR A 165 -1.57 5.60 -11.24
N SER A 166 -1.46 4.42 -11.84
CA SER A 166 -1.94 4.22 -13.22
C SER A 166 -3.46 4.41 -13.30
N ASP A 167 -3.95 4.81 -14.48
CA ASP A 167 -5.38 5.09 -14.72
C ASP A 167 -6.29 3.95 -14.27
N ILE A 168 -5.83 2.70 -14.41
CA ILE A 168 -6.53 1.50 -13.95
C ILE A 168 -6.91 1.58 -12.47
N PHE A 169 -6.02 2.06 -11.58
CA PHE A 169 -6.27 2.06 -10.13
C PHE A 169 -6.87 3.36 -9.61
N VAL A 170 -6.63 4.48 -10.30
CA VAL A 170 -7.05 5.81 -9.81
C VAL A 170 -8.20 6.45 -10.59
N ARG A 171 -8.49 5.99 -11.82
CA ARG A 171 -9.59 6.48 -12.66
C ARG A 171 -10.68 5.44 -12.89
N ASP A 172 -10.28 4.20 -13.22
CA ASP A 172 -11.24 3.14 -13.57
C ASP A 172 -11.91 2.51 -12.34
N LEU A 173 -11.32 2.69 -11.16
CA LEU A 173 -11.87 2.29 -9.86
C LEU A 173 -12.20 3.53 -9.03
N LYS A 174 -13.10 3.37 -8.05
CA LYS A 174 -13.28 4.43 -7.06
C LYS A 174 -12.08 4.45 -6.12
N TYR A 175 -11.14 5.34 -6.39
CA TYR A 175 -10.00 5.61 -5.52
C TYR A 175 -10.41 6.47 -4.32
N ILE A 176 -9.97 6.07 -3.13
CA ILE A 176 -10.11 6.85 -1.89
C ILE A 176 -8.84 6.70 -1.04
N SER A 177 -8.48 7.76 -0.31
CA SER A 177 -7.27 7.77 0.52
C SER A 177 -7.48 8.50 1.85
N ASP A 178 -6.82 8.02 2.90
CA ASP A 178 -6.71 8.69 4.20
C ASP A 178 -5.54 9.69 4.32
N SER A 179 -4.87 10.03 3.20
CA SER A 179 -3.69 10.91 3.19
C SER A 179 -3.82 12.11 4.12
N SER A 180 -2.80 12.33 4.96
CA SER A 180 -2.78 13.36 6.00
C SER A 180 -3.88 13.19 7.07
N CYS A 181 -4.19 11.94 7.45
CA CYS A 181 -5.23 11.61 8.42
C CYS A 181 -6.60 12.19 8.04
N HIS A 182 -6.92 12.21 6.74
CA HIS A 182 -8.14 12.85 6.24
C HIS A 182 -8.69 12.20 4.96
N TRP A 183 -9.87 11.61 5.09
CA TRP A 183 -10.68 11.09 3.99
C TRP A 183 -11.41 12.22 3.26
N ARG A 184 -10.79 12.80 2.22
CA ARG A 184 -11.33 13.96 1.46
C ARG A 184 -12.68 13.67 0.81
N GLU A 185 -12.86 12.46 0.32
CA GLU A 185 -14.08 12.03 -0.38
C GLU A 185 -15.06 11.31 0.55
N GLY A 186 -14.73 11.18 1.84
CA GLY A 186 -15.46 10.39 2.80
C GLY A 186 -14.78 9.07 3.16
N CYS A 187 -15.12 8.54 4.33
CA CYS A 187 -14.57 7.28 4.85
C CYS A 187 -14.99 6.09 3.97
N MET A 188 -14.13 5.07 3.86
CA MET A 188 -14.44 3.80 3.18
C MET A 188 -15.77 3.17 3.62
N HIS A 189 -16.17 3.35 4.89
CA HIS A 189 -17.45 2.89 5.41
C HIS A 189 -18.63 3.35 4.53
N GLY A 190 -18.64 4.63 4.14
CA GLY A 190 -19.71 5.19 3.31
C GLY A 190 -19.77 4.56 1.93
N PHE A 191 -18.62 4.34 1.28
CA PHE A 191 -18.55 3.70 -0.04
C PHE A 191 -19.00 2.23 0.00
N ILE A 192 -18.65 1.51 1.07
CA ILE A 192 -19.06 0.12 1.28
C ILE A 192 -20.57 0.03 1.56
N VAL A 193 -21.12 0.92 2.40
CA VAL A 193 -22.58 0.95 2.69
C VAL A 193 -23.40 1.26 1.45
N ASN A 194 -22.89 2.14 0.58
CA ASN A 194 -23.53 2.49 -0.69
C ASN A 194 -23.21 1.51 -1.83
N ASP A 195 -22.60 0.35 -1.53
CA ASP A 195 -22.34 -0.73 -2.48
C ASP A 195 -21.54 -0.32 -3.73
N VAL A 196 -20.61 0.63 -3.60
CA VAL A 196 -19.72 1.04 -4.71
C VAL A 196 -18.87 -0.15 -5.16
N PRO A 197 -19.02 -0.65 -6.39
CA PRO A 197 -18.62 -2.03 -6.71
C PRO A 197 -17.11 -2.25 -6.73
N LYS A 198 -16.34 -1.27 -7.17
CA LYS A 198 -14.90 -1.43 -7.40
C LYS A 198 -14.14 -0.30 -6.73
N LEU A 199 -13.36 -0.64 -5.71
CA LEU A 199 -12.66 0.32 -4.86
C LEU A 199 -11.15 0.11 -4.95
N CYS A 200 -10.41 1.21 -4.94
CA CYS A 200 -8.99 1.23 -4.61
C CYS A 200 -8.81 2.09 -3.35
N ILE A 201 -8.49 1.46 -2.23
CA ILE A 201 -8.42 2.11 -0.92
C ILE A 201 -6.97 2.21 -0.51
N LEU A 202 -6.47 3.44 -0.38
CA LEU A 202 -5.18 3.73 0.21
C LEU A 202 -5.34 4.10 1.69
N THR A 203 -4.59 3.42 2.54
CA THR A 203 -4.37 3.88 3.91
C THR A 203 -2.88 4.05 4.22
N HIS A 204 -2.55 4.84 5.23
CA HIS A 204 -1.19 4.92 5.75
C HIS A 204 -1.21 4.41 7.19
N PRO A 205 -0.53 3.30 7.53
CA PRO A 205 -0.67 2.65 8.84
C PRO A 205 -0.41 3.57 10.04
N PHE A 206 0.41 4.60 9.85
CA PHE A 206 0.72 5.59 10.87
C PHE A 206 -0.48 6.40 11.37
N TRP A 207 -1.55 6.54 10.57
CA TRP A 207 -2.75 7.25 11.03
C TRP A 207 -3.64 6.42 11.95
N TRP A 208 -3.46 5.09 11.97
CA TRP A 208 -4.36 4.17 12.66
C TRP A 208 -3.86 3.84 14.06
N TYR A 209 -4.78 3.77 15.03
CA TYR A 209 -4.43 3.62 16.44
C TYR A 209 -5.42 2.72 17.20
N HIS A 210 -5.00 2.21 18.35
CA HIS A 210 -5.87 1.46 19.25
C HIS A 210 -6.69 2.38 20.15
N LYS A 211 -6.05 3.34 20.84
CA LYS A 211 -6.76 4.27 21.75
C LYS A 211 -6.66 5.71 21.29
N THR A 212 -5.46 6.16 20.92
CA THR A 212 -5.19 7.54 20.54
C THR A 212 -4.03 7.60 19.57
N SER A 213 -4.03 8.57 18.65
CA SER A 213 -2.95 8.76 17.67
C SER A 213 -1.60 9.07 18.32
N LEU A 214 -1.58 9.53 19.57
CA LEU A 214 -0.35 9.79 20.32
C LEU A 214 0.51 8.53 20.54
N GLU A 215 -0.08 7.33 20.47
CA GLU A 215 0.66 6.07 20.66
C GLU A 215 1.60 5.71 19.50
N ASN A 216 1.48 6.42 18.38
CA ASN A 216 2.30 6.20 17.18
C ASN A 216 3.57 7.07 17.15
N TYR A 217 3.72 8.01 18.09
CA TYR A 217 4.86 8.93 18.22
C TYR A 217 5.75 8.57 19.40
#